data_AF-A0A8J5U1Y1-F1
#
_entry.id   AF-A0A8J5U1Y1-F1
#
_cell.length_a   1.000
_cell.length_b   1.000
_cell.length_c   1.000
_cell.angle_alpha   90.00
_cell.angle_beta   90.00
_cell.angle_gamma   90.00
#
_symmetry.space_group_name_H-M   'P 1'
#
loop_
_entity.id
_entity.type
_entity.pdbx_description
1 polymer ?
#
loop_
_entity_poly.entity_id
_entity_poly.type
_entity_poly.pdbx_seq_one_letter_code
_entity_poly.pdbx_strand_id
1 'polypeptide(L)'
;MPAHPIPPTLPRDRAEFEAHYAKDPDQWFQYLSDAYTWMEEQEANQTTVDRKLVELQVQVEALQGELQLSQARGAEATSQKNWIVERLDAKEKELAVVRLELYKAQTAAFPTLRLGLDDNALAPFLEKAISGELYDMLLTNPPTDYNYHTLVTHFQNLDIRLQEHREGNRLRFPFKKPAQGPGKVVTPLRQEARKIKSSSPGEAEAPQRTASPQETLWT
;
A
#
# COMPACT_ATOMS: atom_id res chain seq x y z
N MET A 1 5.61 30.36 -32.32
CA MET A 1 5.88 31.80 -32.16
C MET A 1 6.20 32.35 -33.53
N PRO A 2 5.48 33.35 -34.03
CA PRO A 2 5.83 34.03 -35.27
C PRO A 2 7.23 34.65 -35.14
N ALA A 3 8.04 34.53 -36.18
CA ALA A 3 9.39 35.10 -36.20
C ALA A 3 9.30 36.62 -36.19
N HIS A 4 10.18 37.28 -35.44
CA HIS A 4 10.26 38.74 -35.39
C HIS A 4 10.59 39.28 -36.80
N PRO A 5 9.79 40.21 -37.35
CA PRO A 5 10.04 40.75 -38.68
C PRO A 5 11.36 41.55 -38.71
N ILE A 6 12.11 41.42 -39.79
CA ILE A 6 13.44 42.02 -39.92
C ILE A 6 13.32 43.29 -40.78
N PRO A 7 13.84 44.44 -40.32
CA PRO A 7 13.76 45.66 -41.11
C PRO A 7 14.56 45.54 -42.41
N PRO A 8 14.13 46.22 -43.50
CA PRO A 8 14.82 46.16 -44.80
C PRO A 8 16.27 46.65 -44.72
N THR A 9 16.51 47.71 -43.94
CA THR A 9 17.82 48.27 -43.64
C THR A 9 17.85 48.81 -42.21
N LEU A 10 19.05 48.98 -41.64
CA LEU A 10 19.26 49.60 -40.34
C LEU A 10 19.93 50.99 -40.51
N PRO A 11 19.16 52.03 -40.87
CA PRO A 11 19.69 53.37 -41.05
C PRO A 11 20.22 53.92 -39.72
N ARG A 12 21.39 54.56 -39.77
CA ARG A 12 22.05 55.14 -38.57
C ARG A 12 21.53 56.52 -38.25
N ASP A 13 21.06 57.23 -39.26
CA ASP A 13 20.47 58.55 -39.12
C ASP A 13 19.18 58.70 -39.95
N ARG A 14 18.47 59.79 -39.71
CA ARG A 14 17.20 60.08 -40.38
C ARG A 14 17.38 60.29 -41.89
N ALA A 15 18.51 60.83 -42.32
CA ALA A 15 18.78 61.11 -43.73
C ALA A 15 18.96 59.79 -44.52
N GLU A 16 19.67 58.82 -43.96
CA GLU A 16 19.79 57.47 -44.51
C GLU A 16 18.43 56.77 -44.57
N PHE A 17 17.60 56.90 -43.52
CA PHE A 17 16.25 56.35 -43.54
C PHE A 17 15.41 56.94 -44.67
N GLU A 18 15.35 58.26 -44.80
CA GLU A 18 14.57 58.94 -45.84
C GLU A 18 15.08 58.59 -47.24
N ALA A 19 16.39 58.45 -47.43
CA ALA A 19 16.98 58.03 -48.70
C ALA A 19 16.64 56.57 -49.07
N HIS A 20 16.58 55.66 -48.10
CA HIS A 20 16.17 54.27 -48.32
C HIS A 20 14.67 54.12 -48.51
N TYR A 21 13.88 54.86 -47.73
CA TYR A 21 12.42 54.89 -47.86
C TYR A 21 11.99 55.44 -49.23
N ALA A 22 12.66 56.49 -49.72
CA ALA A 22 12.39 57.05 -51.03
C ALA A 22 12.72 56.10 -52.19
N LYS A 23 13.63 55.14 -51.99
CA LYS A 23 13.98 54.12 -53.00
C LYS A 23 12.93 53.02 -53.06
N ASP A 24 12.58 52.45 -51.91
CA ASP A 24 11.70 51.28 -51.81
C ASP A 24 10.65 51.45 -50.69
N PRO A 25 9.61 52.28 -50.90
CA PRO A 25 8.62 52.58 -49.86
C PRO A 25 7.76 51.36 -49.50
N ASP A 26 7.48 50.49 -50.47
CA ASP A 26 6.63 49.31 -50.28
C ASP A 26 7.26 48.29 -49.32
N GLN A 27 8.58 48.11 -49.35
CA GLN A 27 9.28 47.22 -48.42
C GLN A 27 9.17 47.72 -46.98
N TRP A 28 9.25 49.03 -46.78
CA TRP A 28 9.07 49.64 -45.46
C TRP A 28 7.63 49.56 -44.98
N PHE A 29 6.65 49.76 -45.86
CA PHE A 29 5.25 49.58 -45.52
C PHE A 29 4.95 48.14 -45.11
N GLN A 30 5.45 47.16 -45.87
CA GLN A 30 5.29 45.74 -45.55
C GLN A 30 5.93 45.39 -44.21
N TYR A 31 7.18 45.80 -43.97
CA TYR A 31 7.85 45.59 -42.69
C TYR A 31 7.07 46.17 -41.51
N LEU A 32 6.57 47.40 -41.64
CA LEU A 32 5.81 48.05 -40.57
C LEU A 32 4.49 47.30 -40.33
N SER A 33 3.79 46.89 -41.38
CA SER A 33 2.57 46.07 -41.26
C SER A 33 2.85 44.74 -40.56
N ASP A 34 3.91 44.03 -40.96
CA ASP A 34 4.33 42.76 -40.36
C ASP A 34 4.78 42.95 -38.90
N ALA A 35 5.42 44.07 -38.56
CA ALA A 35 5.80 44.41 -37.20
C ALA A 35 4.60 44.68 -36.29
N TYR A 36 3.60 45.43 -36.76
CA TYR A 36 2.38 45.68 -35.99
C TYR A 36 1.57 44.39 -35.76
N THR A 37 1.40 43.58 -36.80
CA THR A 37 0.73 42.27 -36.66
C THR A 37 1.47 41.34 -35.71
N TRP A 38 2.81 41.28 -35.80
CA TRP A 38 3.63 40.51 -34.85
C TRP A 38 3.46 41.01 -33.41
N MET A 39 3.42 42.33 -33.18
CA MET A 39 3.22 42.89 -31.84
C MET A 39 1.85 42.54 -31.26
N GLU A 40 0.77 42.62 -32.05
CA GLU A 40 -0.57 42.21 -31.62
C GLU A 40 -0.61 40.72 -31.26
N GLU A 41 0.02 39.88 -32.08
CA GLU A 41 0.13 38.44 -31.79
C GLU A 41 0.98 38.18 -30.53
N GLN A 42 2.04 38.94 -30.29
CA GLN A 42 2.84 38.81 -29.06
C GLN A 42 2.05 39.20 -27.82
N GLU A 43 1.27 40.28 -27.86
CA GLU A 43 0.42 40.68 -26.73
C GLU A 43 -0.61 39.59 -26.40
N ALA A 44 -1.27 39.02 -27.41
CA ALA A 44 -2.19 37.91 -27.24
C ALA A 44 -1.49 36.65 -26.68
N ASN A 45 -0.28 36.36 -27.14
CA ASN A 45 0.52 35.25 -26.62
C ASN A 45 0.95 35.48 -25.17
N GLN A 46 1.32 36.71 -24.81
CA GLN A 46 1.74 37.07 -23.46
C GLN A 46 0.59 36.87 -22.47
N THR A 47 -0.62 37.35 -22.78
CA THR A 47 -1.79 37.12 -21.92
C THR A 47 -2.11 35.64 -21.74
N THR A 48 -1.91 34.83 -22.79
CA THR A 48 -2.08 33.37 -22.73
C THR A 48 -1.03 32.72 -21.83
N VAL A 49 0.23 33.15 -21.93
CA VAL A 49 1.33 32.66 -21.08
C VAL A 49 1.09 33.05 -19.62
N ASP A 50 0.73 34.29 -19.35
CA ASP A 50 0.46 34.79 -18.00
C ASP A 50 -0.71 34.02 -17.36
N ARG A 51 -1.78 33.75 -18.12
CA ARG A 51 -2.89 32.92 -17.66
C ARG A 51 -2.44 31.51 -17.28
N LYS A 52 -1.61 30.86 -18.11
CA LYS A 52 -1.07 29.52 -17.81
C LYS A 52 -0.14 29.53 -16.60
N LEU A 53 0.64 30.60 -16.43
CA LEU A 53 1.53 30.76 -15.29
C LEU A 53 0.72 30.81 -13.99
N VAL A 54 -0.36 31.60 -13.96
CA VAL A 54 -1.27 31.67 -12.81
C VAL A 54 -1.94 30.33 -12.54
N GLU A 55 -2.42 29.65 -13.58
CA GLU A 55 -3.06 28.33 -13.44
C GLU A 55 -2.10 27.29 -12.84
N LEU A 56 -0.86 27.24 -13.34
CA LEU A 56 0.17 26.34 -12.81
C LEU A 56 0.54 26.71 -11.36
N GLN A 57 0.60 28.00 -11.03
CA GLN A 57 0.89 28.44 -9.66
C GLN A 57 -0.20 27.98 -8.69
N VAL A 58 -1.48 28.11 -9.05
CA VAL A 58 -2.60 27.61 -8.26
C VAL A 58 -2.54 26.08 -8.08
N GLN A 59 -2.20 25.33 -9.14
CA GLN A 59 -2.04 23.87 -9.05
C GLN A 59 -0.92 23.47 -8.11
N VAL A 60 0.23 24.16 -8.16
CA VAL A 60 1.36 23.90 -7.27
C VAL A 60 0.98 24.15 -5.82
N GLU A 61 0.29 25.25 -5.52
CA GLU A 61 -0.18 25.56 -4.17
C GLU A 61 -1.19 24.53 -3.66
N ALA A 62 -2.13 24.09 -4.51
CA ALA A 62 -3.10 23.05 -4.17
C ALA A 62 -2.40 21.72 -3.83
N LEU A 63 -1.48 21.27 -4.69
CA LEU A 63 -0.72 20.03 -4.47
C LEU A 63 0.17 20.10 -3.23
N GLN A 64 0.76 21.26 -2.93
CA GLN A 64 1.51 21.46 -1.70
C GLN A 64 0.61 21.36 -0.46
N GLY A 65 -0.60 21.94 -0.52
CA GLY A 65 -1.60 21.82 0.55
C GLY A 65 -2.03 20.37 0.79
N GLU A 66 -2.30 19.63 -0.29
CA GLU A 66 -2.64 18.20 -0.21
C GLU A 66 -1.49 17.36 0.38
N LEU A 67 -0.25 17.66 -0.01
CA LEU A 67 0.93 16.98 0.52
C LEU A 67 1.07 17.21 2.04
N GLN A 68 0.93 18.45 2.50
CA GLN A 68 0.99 18.77 3.93
C GLN A 68 -0.12 18.05 4.72
N LEU A 69 -1.33 18.02 4.18
CA LEU A 69 -2.46 17.35 4.80
C LEU A 69 -2.27 15.83 4.85
N SER A 70 -1.73 15.24 3.78
CA SER A 70 -1.37 13.81 3.73
C SER A 70 -0.28 13.47 4.75
N GLN A 71 0.75 14.31 4.88
CA GLN A 71 1.80 14.16 5.87
C GLN A 71 1.28 14.25 7.30
N ALA A 72 0.39 15.21 7.60
CA ALA A 72 -0.23 15.36 8.91
C ALA A 72 -1.05 14.11 9.29
N ARG A 73 -1.86 13.60 8.35
CA ARG A 73 -2.61 12.34 8.52
C ARG A 73 -1.69 11.15 8.76
N GLY A 74 -0.57 11.07 8.03
CA GLY A 74 0.45 10.05 8.24
C GLY A 74 1.05 10.11 9.64
N ALA A 75 1.43 11.31 10.11
CA ALA A 75 1.97 11.52 11.45
C ALA A 75 0.95 11.12 12.54
N GLU A 76 -0.32 11.51 12.38
CA GLU A 76 -1.38 11.11 13.31
C GLU A 76 -1.57 9.59 13.34
N ALA A 77 -1.64 8.93 12.17
CA ALA A 77 -1.77 7.48 12.08
C ALA A 77 -0.59 6.74 12.71
N THR A 78 0.65 7.24 12.55
CA THR A 78 1.82 6.65 13.23
C THR A 78 1.75 6.81 14.75
N SER A 79 1.25 7.96 15.22
CA SER A 79 1.11 8.23 16.65
C SER A 79 0.03 7.33 17.27
N GLN A 80 -1.11 7.17 16.59
CA GLN A 80 -2.17 6.23 16.99
C GLN A 80 -1.66 4.79 17.01
N LYS A 81 -0.94 4.35 15.96
CA LYS A 81 -0.34 3.01 15.91
C LYS A 81 0.58 2.78 17.12
N ASN A 82 1.46 3.72 17.42
CA ASN A 82 2.39 3.60 18.55
C ASN A 82 1.64 3.48 19.88
N TRP A 83 0.61 4.31 20.08
CA TRP A 83 -0.25 4.24 21.26
C TRP A 83 -0.93 2.87 21.41
N ILE A 84 -1.45 2.29 20.32
CA ILE A 84 -2.07 0.96 20.33
C ILE A 84 -1.04 -0.11 20.70
N VAL A 85 0.16 -0.05 20.11
CA VAL A 85 1.24 -1.02 20.38
C VAL A 85 1.66 -0.98 21.85
N GLU A 86 1.85 0.21 22.41
CA GLU A 86 2.18 0.36 23.84
C GLU A 86 1.07 -0.17 24.75
N ARG A 87 -0.19 0.13 24.42
CA ARG A 87 -1.36 -0.35 25.16
C ARG A 87 -1.46 -1.88 25.13
N LEU A 88 -1.18 -2.49 23.97
CA LEU A 88 -1.20 -3.93 23.78
C LEU A 88 -0.10 -4.61 24.60
N ASP A 89 1.13 -4.10 24.54
CA ASP A 89 2.26 -4.63 25.32
C ASP A 89 1.98 -4.58 26.83
N ALA A 90 1.38 -3.48 27.31
CA ALA A 90 0.94 -3.39 28.71
C ALA A 90 -0.07 -4.48 29.07
N LYS A 91 -1.05 -4.75 28.20
CA LYS A 91 -2.07 -5.79 28.42
C LYS A 91 -1.50 -7.20 28.35
N GLU A 92 -0.54 -7.44 27.45
CA GLU A 92 0.15 -8.73 27.37
C GLU A 92 0.93 -9.04 28.65
N LYS A 93 1.58 -8.03 29.24
CA LYS A 93 2.26 -8.14 30.53
C LYS A 93 1.30 -8.43 31.68
N GLU A 94 0.19 -7.70 31.78
CA GLU A 94 -0.86 -7.96 32.79
C GLU A 94 -1.39 -9.39 32.68
N LEU A 95 -1.67 -9.84 31.45
CA LEU A 95 -2.19 -11.18 31.19
C LEU A 95 -1.18 -12.28 31.55
N ALA A 96 0.13 -12.03 31.36
CA ALA A 96 1.17 -12.95 31.81
C ALA A 96 1.19 -13.09 33.35
N VAL A 97 0.99 -11.99 34.09
CA VAL A 97 0.90 -12.00 35.55
C VAL A 97 -0.32 -12.81 36.00
N VAL A 98 -1.50 -12.54 35.43
CA VAL A 98 -2.74 -13.26 35.78
C VAL A 98 -2.61 -14.76 35.50
N ARG A 99 -2.01 -15.15 34.38
CA ARG A 99 -1.74 -16.56 34.07
C ARG A 99 -0.82 -17.22 35.11
N LEU A 100 0.21 -16.52 35.56
CA LEU A 100 1.12 -17.01 36.59
C LEU A 100 0.40 -17.17 37.93
N GLU A 101 -0.44 -16.21 38.30
CA GLU A 101 -1.25 -16.26 39.53
C GLU A 101 -2.25 -17.41 39.48
N LEU A 102 -2.95 -17.60 38.37
CA LEU A 102 -3.87 -18.72 38.16
C LEU A 102 -3.14 -20.06 38.28
N TYR A 103 -1.97 -20.20 37.66
CA TYR A 103 -1.16 -21.42 37.79
C TYR A 103 -0.77 -21.71 39.25
N LYS A 104 -0.34 -20.67 39.98
CA LYS A 104 -0.01 -20.80 41.42
C LYS A 104 -1.24 -21.19 42.24
N ALA A 105 -2.38 -20.55 42.01
CA ALA A 105 -3.63 -20.85 42.69
C ALA A 105 -4.10 -22.29 42.41
N GLN A 106 -4.01 -22.74 41.15
CA GLN A 106 -4.34 -24.12 40.78
C GLN A 106 -3.41 -25.12 41.46
N THR A 107 -2.10 -24.86 41.46
CA THR A 107 -1.11 -25.73 42.14
C THR A 107 -1.34 -25.76 43.66
N ALA A 108 -1.74 -24.63 44.27
CA ALA A 108 -2.05 -24.57 45.70
C ALA A 108 -3.38 -25.24 46.07
N ALA A 109 -4.38 -25.18 45.18
CA ALA A 109 -5.68 -25.83 45.36
C ALA A 109 -5.62 -27.35 45.17
N PHE A 110 -4.61 -27.88 44.46
CA PHE A 110 -4.31 -29.30 44.37
C PHE A 110 -3.02 -29.65 45.12
N PRO A 111 -3.01 -29.64 46.46
CA PRO A 111 -1.87 -30.13 47.19
C PRO A 111 -1.81 -31.63 46.94
N THR A 112 -0.82 -32.06 46.17
CA THR A 112 -0.29 -33.42 46.26
C THR A 112 -1.11 -34.51 45.52
N LEU A 113 -0.97 -34.62 44.19
CA LEU A 113 -0.94 -35.95 43.53
C LEU A 113 0.38 -36.67 43.85
N ARG A 114 0.71 -36.73 45.14
CA ARG A 114 1.80 -37.51 45.72
C ARG A 114 1.25 -38.38 46.86
N LEU A 115 -0.02 -38.74 46.77
CA LEU A 115 -0.52 -39.96 47.39
C LEU A 115 -0.31 -41.06 46.35
N GLY A 116 0.53 -42.04 46.70
CA GLY A 116 0.79 -43.22 45.90
C GLY A 116 -0.53 -43.92 45.57
N LEU A 117 -1.04 -43.64 44.38
CA LEU A 117 -2.04 -44.48 43.74
C LEU A 117 -1.23 -45.38 42.82
N ASP A 118 -1.16 -46.64 43.22
CA ASP A 118 -0.57 -47.71 42.42
C ASP A 118 -1.10 -47.60 40.98
N ASP A 119 -0.23 -47.74 39.97
CA ASP A 119 -0.59 -47.57 38.55
C ASP A 119 -1.80 -48.42 38.12
N ASN A 120 -2.10 -49.49 38.87
CA ASN A 120 -3.25 -50.36 38.68
C ASN A 120 -4.60 -49.78 39.19
N ALA A 121 -4.59 -48.75 40.04
CA ALA A 121 -5.79 -48.05 40.52
C ALA A 121 -6.10 -46.79 39.69
N LEU A 122 -5.09 -46.23 39.02
CA LEU A 122 -5.25 -45.03 38.19
C LEU A 122 -6.02 -45.34 36.89
N ALA A 123 -5.75 -46.49 36.27
CA ALA A 123 -6.41 -46.92 35.05
C ALA A 123 -7.95 -46.97 35.17
N PRO A 124 -8.56 -47.68 36.15
CA PRO A 124 -10.01 -47.72 36.29
C PRO A 124 -10.61 -46.37 36.71
N PHE A 125 -9.85 -45.51 37.40
CA PHE A 125 -10.32 -44.18 37.79
C PHE A 125 -10.34 -43.20 36.61
N LEU A 126 -9.30 -43.23 35.77
CA LEU A 126 -9.24 -42.50 34.50
C LEU A 126 -10.28 -43.02 33.52
N GLU A 127 -10.47 -44.34 33.41
CA GLU A 127 -11.51 -44.93 32.56
C GLU A 127 -12.89 -44.47 33.00
N LYS A 128 -13.16 -44.46 34.32
CA LYS A 128 -14.42 -43.97 34.87
C LYS A 128 -14.61 -42.46 34.65
N ALA A 129 -13.57 -41.65 34.83
CA ALA A 129 -13.62 -40.21 34.59
C ALA A 129 -13.82 -39.87 33.10
N ILE A 130 -13.10 -40.54 32.20
CA ILE A 130 -13.23 -40.38 30.75
C ILE A 130 -14.60 -40.88 30.28
N SER A 131 -15.10 -41.98 30.83
CA SER A 131 -16.46 -42.47 30.53
C SER A 131 -17.54 -41.51 31.00
N GLY A 132 -17.34 -40.82 32.14
CA GLY A 132 -18.24 -39.79 32.63
C GLY A 132 -18.22 -38.53 31.76
N GLU A 133 -17.05 -38.08 31.32
CA GLU A 133 -16.90 -36.94 30.43
C GLU A 133 -17.46 -37.23 29.02
N LEU A 134 -17.22 -38.44 28.49
CA LEU A 134 -17.84 -38.89 27.24
C LEU A 134 -19.35 -39.01 27.37
N TYR A 135 -19.87 -39.45 28.52
CA TYR A 135 -21.29 -39.52 28.80
C TYR A 135 -21.91 -38.12 28.86
N ASP A 136 -21.30 -37.17 29.56
CA ASP A 136 -21.74 -35.77 29.61
C ASP A 136 -21.68 -35.09 28.23
N MET A 137 -20.64 -35.37 27.44
CA MET A 137 -20.56 -34.88 26.06
C MET A 137 -21.63 -35.48 25.14
N LEU A 138 -21.97 -36.77 25.29
CA LEU A 138 -23.08 -37.39 24.55
C LEU A 138 -24.44 -36.86 25.02
N LEU A 139 -24.60 -36.57 26.31
CA LEU A 139 -25.84 -36.02 26.87
C LEU A 139 -26.08 -34.59 26.38
N THR A 140 -25.01 -33.80 26.26
CA THR A 140 -25.07 -32.40 25.81
C THR A 140 -25.09 -32.26 24.29
N ASN A 141 -24.66 -33.28 23.53
CA ASN A 141 -24.68 -33.30 22.07
C ASN A 141 -25.15 -34.67 21.54
N PRO A 142 -26.43 -35.02 21.70
CA PRO A 142 -26.95 -36.30 21.22
C PRO A 142 -26.85 -36.38 19.69
N PRO A 143 -26.49 -37.54 19.10
CA PRO A 143 -26.53 -37.71 17.66
C PRO A 143 -27.97 -37.54 17.16
N THR A 144 -28.16 -36.77 16.09
CA THR A 144 -29.49 -36.44 15.55
C THR A 144 -30.24 -37.65 15.02
N ASP A 145 -29.56 -38.78 14.76
CA ASP A 145 -30.19 -40.08 14.50
C ASP A 145 -29.20 -41.25 14.68
N TYR A 146 -29.67 -42.46 15.05
CA TYR A 146 -28.86 -43.67 15.28
C TYR A 146 -28.43 -44.38 13.99
N ASN A 147 -28.20 -43.63 12.92
CA ASN A 147 -27.65 -44.16 11.68
C ASN A 147 -26.13 -44.31 11.83
N TYR A 148 -25.61 -45.51 11.51
CA TYR A 148 -24.20 -45.87 11.65
C TYR A 148 -23.26 -44.84 11.01
N HIS A 149 -23.60 -44.28 9.85
CA HIS A 149 -22.77 -43.27 9.19
C HIS A 149 -22.72 -41.93 9.93
N THR A 150 -23.84 -41.51 10.52
CA THR A 150 -23.91 -40.30 11.34
C THR A 150 -23.09 -40.45 12.62
N LEU A 151 -23.14 -41.64 13.22
CA LEU A 151 -22.38 -41.99 14.41
C LEU A 151 -20.87 -42.01 14.15
N VAL A 152 -20.44 -42.62 13.05
CA VAL A 152 -19.03 -42.63 12.61
C VAL A 152 -18.52 -41.22 12.34
N THR A 153 -19.32 -40.38 11.66
CA THR A 153 -18.96 -38.98 11.39
C THR A 153 -18.88 -38.17 12.68
N HIS A 154 -19.78 -38.42 13.63
CA HIS A 154 -19.76 -37.77 14.93
C HIS A 154 -18.51 -38.14 15.75
N PHE A 155 -18.13 -39.42 15.75
CA PHE A 155 -16.89 -39.87 16.39
C PHE A 155 -15.65 -39.28 15.73
N GLN A 156 -15.60 -39.20 14.39
CA GLN A 156 -14.51 -38.51 13.69
C GLN A 156 -14.42 -37.04 14.09
N ASN A 157 -15.55 -36.34 14.21
CA ASN A 157 -15.56 -34.94 14.64
C ASN A 157 -15.17 -34.75 16.12
N LEU A 158 -15.42 -35.74 16.96
CA LEU A 158 -14.91 -35.75 18.34
C LEU A 158 -13.40 -35.99 18.38
N ASP A 159 -12.89 -36.90 17.54
CA ASP A 159 -11.46 -37.19 17.46
C ASP A 159 -10.67 -36.00 16.93
N ILE A 160 -11.20 -35.28 15.92
CA ILE A 160 -10.63 -34.01 15.42
C ILE A 160 -10.57 -32.97 16.55
N ARG A 161 -11.64 -32.79 17.32
CA ARG A 161 -11.66 -31.84 18.44
C ARG A 161 -10.70 -32.22 19.57
N LEU A 162 -10.57 -33.51 19.86
CA LEU A 162 -9.60 -34.04 20.82
C LEU A 162 -8.16 -33.78 20.33
N GLN A 163 -7.91 -34.00 19.05
CA GLN A 163 -6.63 -33.73 18.38
C GLN A 163 -6.30 -32.23 18.44
N GLU A 164 -7.25 -31.35 18.12
CA GLU A 164 -7.11 -29.89 18.22
C GLU A 164 -6.82 -29.43 19.65
N HIS A 165 -7.48 -30.03 20.65
CA HIS A 165 -7.21 -29.73 22.05
C HIS A 165 -5.80 -30.18 22.47
N ARG A 166 -5.30 -31.30 21.93
CA ARG A 166 -3.93 -31.79 22.17
C ARG A 166 -2.87 -30.96 21.43
N GLU A 167 -3.15 -30.54 20.20
CA GLU A 167 -2.24 -29.74 19.36
C GLU A 167 -2.22 -28.26 19.76
N GLY A 168 -3.36 -27.70 20.16
CA GLY A 168 -3.47 -26.36 20.75
C GLY A 168 -2.69 -26.23 22.06
N ASN A 169 -2.50 -27.34 22.79
CA ASN A 169 -1.67 -27.39 23.99
C ASN A 169 -0.17 -27.65 23.69
N ARG A 170 0.19 -28.04 22.45
CA ARG A 170 1.60 -28.22 22.00
C ARG A 170 2.25 -26.93 21.52
N LEU A 171 1.48 -25.89 21.18
CA LEU A 171 2.02 -24.58 20.77
C LEU A 171 2.33 -23.62 21.93
N ARG A 172 2.22 -24.07 23.18
CA ARG A 172 2.57 -23.28 24.37
C ARG A 172 3.55 -24.04 25.26
N PHE A 173 4.82 -24.12 24.87
CA PHE A 173 6.01 -23.82 25.72
C PHE A 173 7.30 -23.97 24.87
N PRO A 174 8.21 -22.98 24.88
CA PRO A 174 9.48 -23.03 24.16
C PRO A 174 10.57 -23.70 25.01
N PHE A 175 11.52 -24.43 24.43
CA PHE A 175 12.97 -24.33 24.72
C PHE A 175 13.78 -25.48 24.06
N LYS A 176 14.75 -25.12 23.19
CA LYS A 176 16.22 -25.26 23.42
C LYS A 176 17.00 -25.05 22.11
N LYS A 177 17.92 -24.08 22.11
CA LYS A 177 19.05 -23.98 21.17
C LYS A 177 19.96 -25.23 21.31
N PRO A 178 20.72 -25.59 20.27
CA PRO A 178 22.08 -26.05 20.45
C PRO A 178 23.11 -25.10 19.83
N ALA A 179 24.32 -25.20 20.38
CA ALA A 179 25.47 -24.33 20.22
C ALA A 179 26.19 -24.45 18.87
N GLN A 180 27.01 -23.43 18.57
CA GLN A 180 27.92 -23.31 17.43
C GLN A 180 28.95 -24.44 17.32
N GLY A 181 29.32 -24.79 16.08
CA GLY A 181 30.56 -25.47 15.70
C GLY A 181 30.78 -25.44 14.17
N PRO A 182 32.02 -25.30 13.66
CA PRO A 182 32.32 -24.72 12.34
C PRO A 182 32.47 -25.75 11.22
N GLY A 183 32.01 -25.43 10.01
CA GLY A 183 32.20 -26.32 8.85
C GLY A 183 31.64 -25.80 7.51
N LYS A 184 32.50 -25.12 6.75
CA LYS A 184 32.62 -25.03 5.28
C LYS A 184 31.39 -25.30 4.37
N VAL A 185 30.97 -24.23 3.69
CA VAL A 185 30.74 -24.04 2.22
C VAL A 185 30.20 -25.23 1.41
N VAL A 186 29.06 -25.02 0.71
CA VAL A 186 28.90 -25.17 -0.76
C VAL A 186 27.64 -24.42 -1.23
N THR A 187 27.81 -23.46 -2.15
CA THR A 187 26.76 -22.87 -3.00
C THR A 187 26.36 -23.84 -4.11
N PRO A 188 25.13 -23.78 -4.64
CA PRO A 188 25.09 -23.54 -6.08
C PRO A 188 24.10 -22.45 -6.50
N LEU A 189 24.68 -21.56 -7.30
CA LEU A 189 24.14 -20.72 -8.34
C LEU A 189 23.05 -21.44 -9.19
N ARG A 190 21.85 -20.85 -9.30
CA ARG A 190 21.13 -20.77 -10.58
C ARG A 190 20.14 -19.61 -10.59
N GLN A 191 20.37 -18.72 -11.55
CA GLN A 191 19.57 -17.55 -11.92
C GLN A 191 18.32 -17.97 -12.69
N GLU A 192 17.24 -17.19 -12.55
CA GLU A 192 16.41 -16.64 -13.64
C GLU A 192 15.44 -15.62 -13.01
N ALA A 193 15.71 -14.31 -13.16
CA ALA A 193 15.08 -13.41 -14.13
C ALA A 193 13.55 -13.35 -13.95
N ARG A 194 12.97 -12.25 -13.45
CA ARG A 194 12.55 -11.10 -14.27
C ARG A 194 12.51 -9.81 -13.44
N LYS A 195 13.34 -8.84 -13.83
CA LYS A 195 13.17 -7.41 -13.56
C LYS A 195 12.49 -6.81 -14.80
N ILE A 196 11.30 -6.24 -14.65
CA ILE A 196 10.77 -5.29 -15.64
C ILE A 196 11.07 -3.90 -15.09
N LYS A 197 12.02 -3.24 -15.75
CA LYS A 197 12.31 -1.82 -15.58
C LYS A 197 12.26 -1.24 -16.98
N SER A 198 11.15 -0.61 -17.34
CA SER A 198 11.02 0.13 -18.61
C SER A 198 11.36 1.58 -18.33
N SER A 199 12.55 1.96 -18.79
CA SER A 199 12.99 3.33 -19.01
C SER A 199 12.41 3.82 -20.34
N SER A 200 12.02 5.09 -20.40
CA SER A 200 11.76 5.82 -21.66
C SER A 200 12.97 5.76 -22.60
N PRO A 201 12.72 5.99 -23.90
CA PRO A 201 13.25 7.20 -24.53
C PRO A 201 12.23 7.89 -25.46
N GLY A 202 12.45 9.19 -25.67
CA GLY A 202 11.67 10.02 -26.58
C GLY A 202 12.21 10.04 -28.02
N GLU A 203 11.63 11.00 -28.75
CA GLU A 203 11.91 11.51 -30.10
C GLU A 203 11.14 10.94 -31.31
N ALA A 204 10.36 11.88 -31.88
CA ALA A 204 10.29 12.28 -33.28
C ALA A 204 9.07 11.86 -34.13
N GLU A 205 8.49 12.93 -34.71
CA GLU A 205 7.77 13.06 -36.00
C GLU A 205 6.30 12.65 -36.17
N ALA A 206 5.48 13.67 -36.45
CA ALA A 206 4.19 13.62 -37.16
C ALA A 206 4.44 13.39 -38.68
N PRO A 207 3.45 13.09 -39.56
CA PRO A 207 2.32 14.01 -39.82
C PRO A 207 0.99 13.40 -40.37
N GLN A 208 0.01 14.31 -40.54
CA GLN A 208 -1.10 14.35 -41.52
C GLN A 208 -2.56 14.00 -41.12
N ARG A 209 -3.31 15.12 -40.98
CA ARG A 209 -4.68 15.48 -41.44
C ARG A 209 -5.46 14.50 -42.34
N THR A 210 -6.77 14.37 -42.01
CA THR A 210 -7.95 14.53 -42.90
C THR A 210 -9.15 14.99 -42.03
N ALA A 211 -9.59 16.25 -42.07
CA ALA A 211 -10.81 16.79 -42.73
C ALA A 211 -12.15 16.10 -42.31
N SER A 212 -12.93 16.64 -41.35
CA SER A 212 -14.05 17.63 -41.46
C SER A 212 -15.45 16.98 -41.72
N PRO A 213 -16.59 17.71 -41.72
CA PRO A 213 -17.37 18.26 -40.57
C PRO A 213 -18.90 17.99 -40.67
N GLN A 214 -19.71 18.15 -39.60
CA GLN A 214 -21.16 18.54 -39.63
C GLN A 214 -21.56 19.04 -38.22
N GLU A 215 -21.88 20.31 -38.00
CA GLU A 215 -23.14 21.06 -38.24
C GLU A 215 -24.33 20.75 -37.31
N THR A 216 -24.78 21.84 -36.66
CA THR A 216 -26.14 22.24 -36.23
C THR A 216 -26.96 21.39 -35.24
N LEU A 217 -27.41 21.99 -34.12
CA LEU A 217 -28.70 22.70 -34.02
C LEU A 217 -28.98 23.24 -32.60
N TRP A 218 -29.74 24.33 -32.59
CA TRP A 218 -30.21 25.12 -31.46
C TRP A 218 -31.27 24.42 -30.60
N THR A 219 -31.28 24.67 -29.29
CA THR A 219 -32.43 25.27 -28.56
C THR A 219 -31.97 25.81 -27.21
#